data_AF-A0A8T4FG97-F1
#
_entry.id   AF-A0A8T4FG97-F1
#
_cell.length_a   1.000
_cell.length_b   1.000
_cell.length_c   1.000
_cell.angle_alpha   90.00
_cell.angle_beta   90.00
_cell.angle_gamma   90.00
#
_symmetry.space_group_name_H-M   'P 1'
#
loop_
_entity.id
_entity.type
_entity.pdbx_description
1 polymer ?
#
loop_
_entity_poly.entity_id
_entity_poly.type
_entity_poly.pdbx_seq_one_letter_code
_entity_poly.pdbx_strand_id
1 'polypeptide(L)'
;MSAGDYALTTSPATLTVTRGGTAFTTVSVTVSGGFTGSVALSLSGLPSGATGSISVTPVVAPGSSHVTVRTTSSTVRGTFSLQITGISGPLTHRVTVPLTVR
;
A
#
# COMPACT_ATOMS: atom_id res chain seq x y z
N MET A 1 1.21 -4.62 -30.58
CA MET A 1 1.34 -5.29 -29.28
C MET A 1 0.78 -4.34 -28.23
N SER A 2 -0.35 -4.66 -27.59
CA SER A 2 -0.72 -3.92 -26.38
C SER A 2 0.31 -4.30 -25.32
N ALA A 3 1.10 -3.35 -24.83
CA ALA A 3 1.86 -3.62 -23.61
C ALA A 3 0.83 -3.88 -22.50
N GLY A 4 1.00 -4.97 -21.76
CA GLY A 4 0.19 -5.23 -20.57
C GLY A 4 0.46 -4.17 -19.52
N ASP A 5 -0.55 -3.81 -18.74
CA ASP A 5 -0.42 -2.86 -17.63
C ASP A 5 -1.09 -3.45 -16.36
N TYR A 6 -0.88 -2.79 -15.22
CA TYR A 6 -1.55 -3.13 -13.97
C TYR A 6 -2.05 -1.88 -13.25
N ALA A 7 -3.03 -2.06 -12.36
CA ALA A 7 -3.51 -1.01 -11.49
C ALA A 7 -3.45 -1.46 -10.02
N LEU A 8 -3.26 -0.49 -9.13
CA LEU A 8 -3.26 -0.69 -7.68
C LEU A 8 -4.50 -0.06 -7.08
N THR A 9 -5.25 -0.83 -6.32
CA THR A 9 -6.38 -0.33 -5.51
C THR A 9 -6.22 -0.75 -4.06
N THR A 10 -6.79 0.03 -3.15
CA THR A 10 -6.71 -0.22 -1.71
C THR A 10 -8.09 -0.30 -1.10
N SER A 11 -8.29 -1.28 -0.22
CA SER A 11 -9.53 -1.42 0.54
C SER A 11 -9.23 -1.79 2.00
N PRO A 12 -9.61 -0.95 2.97
CA PRO A 12 -10.24 0.38 2.81
C PRO A 12 -9.30 1.41 2.17
N ALA A 13 -9.87 2.38 1.43
CA ALA A 13 -9.13 3.45 0.75
C ALA A 13 -8.59 4.55 1.71
N THR A 14 -9.10 4.59 2.94
CA THR A 14 -8.67 5.48 4.02
C THR A 14 -8.51 4.68 5.30
N LEU A 15 -7.52 5.02 6.12
CA LEU A 15 -7.25 4.37 7.39
C LEU A 15 -7.44 5.35 8.55
N THR A 16 -8.02 4.86 9.64
CA THR A 16 -8.06 5.57 10.92
C THR A 16 -7.53 4.64 11.99
N VAL A 17 -6.61 5.14 12.82
CA VAL A 17 -5.99 4.35 13.89
C VAL A 17 -5.80 5.24 15.12
N THR A 18 -6.00 4.68 16.30
CA THR A 18 -5.64 5.34 17.55
C THR A 18 -4.17 5.11 17.85
N ARG A 19 -3.48 6.04 18.51
CA ARG A 19 -2.09 5.82 18.98
C ARG A 19 -1.96 4.50 19.75
N GLY A 20 -0.92 3.73 19.45
CA GLY A 20 -0.68 2.39 20.01
C GLY A 20 -1.51 1.28 19.34
N GLY A 21 -2.39 1.64 18.40
CA GLY A 21 -3.23 0.72 17.66
C GLY A 21 -2.60 0.27 16.34
N THR A 22 -3.31 -0.65 15.69
CA THR A 22 -2.95 -1.21 14.38
C THR A 22 -4.09 -0.97 13.40
N ALA A 23 -3.76 -0.54 12.19
CA ALA A 23 -4.69 -0.47 11.07
C ALA A 23 -4.13 -1.26 9.89
N PHE A 24 -5.00 -1.71 8.98
CA PHE A 24 -4.59 -2.50 7.84
C PHE A 24 -5.40 -2.12 6.60
N THR A 25 -4.78 -2.25 5.43
CA THR A 25 -5.43 -2.11 4.12
C THR A 25 -4.96 -3.22 3.19
N THR A 26 -5.85 -3.72 2.35
CA THR A 26 -5.52 -4.68 1.31
C THR A 26 -5.23 -3.95 0.01
N VAL A 27 -4.05 -4.17 -0.54
CA VAL A 27 -3.64 -3.69 -1.87
C VAL A 27 -3.96 -4.77 -2.89
N SER A 28 -4.85 -4.46 -3.82
CA SER A 28 -5.19 -5.33 -4.94
C SER A 28 -4.46 -4.87 -6.19
N VAL A 29 -3.84 -5.82 -6.87
CA VAL A 29 -3.14 -5.65 -8.15
C VAL A 29 -4.03 -6.25 -9.24
N THR A 30 -4.67 -5.39 -10.03
CA THR A 30 -5.45 -5.81 -11.21
C THR A 30 -4.61 -5.67 -12.47
N VAL A 31 -4.84 -6.51 -13.46
CA VAL A 31 -4.06 -6.55 -14.71
C VAL A 31 -4.93 -6.16 -15.91
N SER A 32 -4.32 -5.53 -16.90
CA SER A 32 -4.94 -5.19 -18.18
C SER A 32 -3.97 -5.50 -19.33
N GLY A 33 -4.48 -5.62 -20.55
CA GLY A 33 -3.65 -5.84 -21.75
C GLY A 33 -2.81 -7.13 -21.72
N GLY A 34 -3.18 -8.13 -20.92
CA GLY A 34 -2.47 -9.42 -20.82
C GLY A 34 -1.21 -9.41 -19.95
N PHE A 35 -1.05 -8.44 -19.03
CA PHE A 35 0.08 -8.39 -18.10
C PHE A 35 0.17 -9.63 -17.20
N THR A 36 1.36 -10.23 -17.12
CA THR A 36 1.66 -11.44 -16.33
C THR A 36 2.93 -11.28 -15.48
N GLY A 37 3.25 -10.05 -15.05
CA GLY A 37 4.41 -9.75 -14.23
C GLY A 37 4.15 -9.85 -12.72
N SER A 38 5.24 -9.78 -11.94
CA SER A 38 5.17 -9.58 -10.50
C SER A 38 5.40 -8.12 -10.15
N VAL A 39 4.67 -7.61 -9.15
CA VAL A 39 4.70 -6.21 -8.73
C VAL A 39 5.36 -6.12 -7.36
N ALA A 40 6.54 -5.51 -7.30
CA ALA A 40 7.22 -5.20 -6.05
C ALA A 40 6.56 -4.01 -5.38
N LEU A 41 6.01 -4.22 -4.18
CA LEU A 41 5.33 -3.19 -3.40
C LEU A 41 6.27 -2.58 -2.36
N SER A 42 6.21 -1.26 -2.20
CA SER A 42 6.91 -0.51 -1.14
C SER A 42 5.98 0.54 -0.51
N LEU A 43 6.16 0.81 0.78
CA LEU A 43 5.36 1.75 1.56
C LEU A 43 6.21 2.94 2.03
N SER A 44 5.65 4.15 1.96
CA SER A 44 6.27 5.39 2.43
C SER A 44 5.23 6.36 3.00
N GLY A 45 5.67 7.46 3.62
CA GLY A 45 4.77 8.48 4.20
C GLY A 45 4.20 8.14 5.58
N LEU A 46 4.80 7.17 6.27
CA LEU A 46 4.44 6.82 7.65
C LEU A 46 4.80 7.95 8.63
N PRO A 47 3.94 8.22 9.65
CA PRO A 47 4.28 9.16 10.71
C PRO A 47 5.45 8.68 11.57
N SER A 48 6.14 9.63 12.20
CA SER A 48 7.17 9.32 13.19
C SER A 48 6.58 8.48 14.33
N GLY A 49 7.21 7.35 14.63
CA GLY A 49 6.71 6.40 15.63
C GLY A 49 5.67 5.41 15.11
N ALA A 50 5.39 5.37 13.80
CA ALA A 50 4.65 4.28 13.18
C ALA A 50 5.57 3.41 12.32
N THR A 51 5.21 2.14 12.21
CA THR A 51 5.85 1.19 11.28
C THR A 51 4.80 0.64 10.34
N GLY A 52 5.22 0.29 9.12
CA GLY A 52 4.36 -0.38 8.16
C GLY A 52 5.04 -1.63 7.62
N SER A 53 4.26 -2.68 7.41
CA SER A 53 4.71 -3.94 6.84
C SER A 53 3.79 -4.38 5.70
N ILE A 54 4.38 -5.04 4.71
CA ILE A 54 3.69 -5.60 3.56
C ILE A 54 3.83 -7.12 3.64
N SER A 55 2.71 -7.85 3.67
CA SER A 55 2.74 -9.30 3.87
C SER A 55 3.26 -10.08 2.66
N VAL A 56 2.96 -9.62 1.44
CA VAL A 56 3.37 -10.26 0.19
C VAL A 56 3.99 -9.22 -0.73
N THR A 57 5.27 -9.38 -1.04
CA THR A 57 5.97 -8.57 -2.05
C THR A 57 7.18 -9.36 -2.55
N PRO A 58 7.36 -9.52 -3.87
CA PRO A 58 6.49 -9.04 -4.94
C PRO A 58 5.18 -9.85 -5.06
N VAL A 59 4.10 -9.20 -5.50
CA VAL A 59 2.80 -9.83 -5.76
C VAL A 59 2.75 -10.32 -7.20
N VAL A 60 2.49 -11.62 -7.42
CA VAL A 60 2.23 -12.14 -8.77
C VAL A 60 0.87 -11.64 -9.23
N ALA A 61 0.80 -10.97 -10.39
CA ALA A 61 -0.43 -10.33 -10.85
C ALA A 61 -1.24 -11.26 -11.77
N PRO A 62 -2.59 -11.25 -11.68
CA PRO A 62 -3.39 -10.52 -10.69
C PRO A 62 -3.28 -11.16 -9.29
N GLY A 63 -3.28 -10.32 -8.26
CA GLY A 63 -3.10 -10.77 -6.87
C GLY A 63 -3.33 -9.65 -5.87
N SER A 64 -3.14 -9.93 -4.59
CA SER A 64 -3.30 -8.93 -3.52
C SER A 64 -2.26 -9.09 -2.42
N SER A 65 -2.01 -8.01 -1.68
CA SER A 65 -1.13 -7.99 -0.51
C SER A 65 -1.75 -7.22 0.64
N HIS A 66 -1.44 -7.62 1.85
CA HIS A 66 -1.91 -6.95 3.05
C HIS A 66 -0.86 -5.97 3.57
N VAL A 67 -1.27 -4.72 3.78
CA VAL A 67 -0.43 -3.67 4.34
C VAL A 67 -0.91 -3.39 5.76
N THR A 68 -0.05 -3.62 6.73
CA THR A 68 -0.33 -3.38 8.14
C THR A 68 0.45 -2.16 8.59
N VAL A 69 -0.24 -1.21 9.23
CA VAL A 69 0.35 -0.03 9.85
C VAL A 69 0.17 -0.12 11.35
N ARG A 70 1.28 -0.15 12.08
CA ARG A 70 1.30 -0.18 13.53
C ARG A 70 1.79 1.14 14.07
N THR A 71 0.99 1.74 14.95
CA THR A 71 1.35 2.96 15.66
C THR A 71 1.78 2.63 17.08
N THR A 72 2.56 3.51 17.68
CA THR A 72 2.93 3.49 19.10
C THR A 72 2.21 4.59 19.86
N SER A 73 2.33 4.60 21.19
CA SER A 73 1.85 5.70 22.04
C SER A 73 2.55 7.04 21.73
N SER A 74 3.75 7.00 21.15
CA SER A 74 4.52 8.19 20.73
C SER A 74 4.23 8.65 19.30
N THR A 75 3.38 7.94 18.54
CA THR A 75 3.01 8.38 17.19
C THR A 75 2.31 9.73 17.23
N VAL A 76 2.75 10.64 16.37
CA VAL A 76 2.16 11.98 16.25
C VAL A 76 0.73 11.88 15.71
N ARG A 77 -0.19 12.62 16.35
CA ARG A 77 -1.59 12.71 15.90
C ARG A 77 -1.68 13.62 14.68
N GLY A 78 -2.57 13.28 13.75
CA GLY A 78 -2.76 14.04 12.53
C GLY A 78 -3.10 13.15 11.35
N THR A 79 -3.19 13.77 10.18
CA THR A 79 -3.44 13.09 8.92
C THR A 79 -2.14 12.97 8.14
N PHE A 80 -1.81 11.75 7.74
CA PHE A 80 -0.61 11.39 6.99
C PHE A 80 -1.00 10.77 5.66
N SER A 81 -0.20 10.99 4.63
CA SER A 81 -0.43 10.46 3.29
C SER A 81 0.45 9.23 3.08
N LEU A 82 -0.09 8.02 3.32
CA LEU A 82 0.64 6.80 3.06
C LEU A 82 0.68 6.56 1.55
N GLN A 83 1.89 6.44 0.99
CA GLN A 83 2.07 6.16 -0.43
C GLN A 83 2.56 4.72 -0.60
N ILE A 84 1.78 3.92 -1.31
CA ILE A 84 2.12 2.57 -1.74
C ILE A 84 2.56 2.65 -3.20
N THR A 85 3.79 2.25 -3.47
CA THR A 85 4.35 2.19 -4.82
C THR A 85 4.49 0.74 -5.23
N GLY A 86 3.93 0.38 -6.39
CA GLY A 86 4.19 -0.88 -7.05
C GLY A 86 5.09 -0.66 -8.25
N ILE A 87 6.11 -1.50 -8.41
CA ILE A 87 7.04 -1.47 -9.54
C ILE A 87 7.06 -2.85 -10.20
N SER A 88 6.93 -2.90 -11.52
CA SER A 88 7.13 -4.11 -12.31
C SER A 88 7.91 -3.80 -13.59
N GLY A 89 9.19 -4.13 -13.61
CA GLY A 89 10.08 -3.78 -14.72
C GLY A 89 10.07 -2.26 -14.98
N PRO A 90 9.65 -1.79 -16.17
CA PRO A 90 9.56 -0.37 -16.50
C PRO A 90 8.29 0.31 -15.97
N LEU A 91 7.29 -0.45 -15.51
CA LEU A 91 6.01 0.07 -15.06
C LEU A 91 6.09 0.47 -13.58
N THR A 92 5.57 1.65 -13.25
CA THR A 92 5.48 2.14 -11.87
C THR A 92 4.10 2.75 -11.66
N HIS A 93 3.38 2.22 -10.68
CA HIS A 93 2.06 2.73 -10.27
C HIS A 93 2.07 3.03 -8.78
N ARG A 94 1.33 4.06 -8.38
CA ARG A 94 1.26 4.50 -6.99
C ARG A 94 -0.18 4.71 -6.57
N VAL A 95 -0.49 4.33 -5.33
CA VAL A 95 -1.76 4.61 -4.69
C VAL A 95 -1.51 5.28 -3.35
N THR A 96 -2.30 6.31 -3.04
CA THR A 96 -2.18 7.07 -1.80
C THR A 96 -3.36 6.73 -0.89
N VAL A 97 -3.07 6.40 0.36
CA VAL A 97 -4.03 6.06 1.40
C VAL A 97 -3.91 7.08 2.53
N PRO A 98 -4.92 7.93 2.76
CA PRO A 98 -4.94 8.82 3.90
C PRO A 98 -4.99 8.01 5.21
N LEU A 99 -4.05 8.25 6.11
CA LEU A 99 -4.00 7.68 7.46
C LEU A 99 -4.27 8.78 8.48
N THR A 100 -5.37 8.66 9.22
CA THR A 100 -5.66 9.54 10.35
C THR A 100 -5.26 8.87 11.66
N VAL A 101 -4.29 9.45 12.35
CA VAL A 101 -3.87 9.02 13.69
C VAL A 101 -4.57 9.87 14.75
N ARG A 102 -5.34 9.23 15.62
CA ARG A 102 -6.14 9.86 16.68
C ARG A 102 -5.64 9.52 18.09
#